data_AF-A0A0T5ZTT6-F1
#
_entry.id   AF-A0A0T5ZTT6-F1
#
_cell.length_a   1.000
_cell.length_b   1.000
_cell.length_c   1.000
_cell.angle_alpha   90.00
_cell.angle_beta   90.00
_cell.angle_gamma   90.00
#
_symmetry.space_group_name_H-M   'P 1'
#
loop_
_entity.id
_entity.type
_entity.pdbx_description
1 polymer ?
#
loop_
_entity_poly.entity_id
_entity_poly.type
_entity_poly.pdbx_seq_one_letter_code
_entity_poly.pdbx_strand_id
1 'polypeptide(L)'
;MERRNITYESGSEFQAPSTKSQKISEIPPGWHKPRPETLPKPGYWPALMALGIVFLLWGLALGFNEVFSSSLVTSGIGLILFVIALVGWIGDLRDERKHENRRV
;
A
#
# COMPACT_ATOMS: atom_id res chain seq x y z
N MET A 1 45.74 49.55 -24.55
CA MET A 1 45.22 48.17 -24.63
C MET A 1 44.93 47.73 -23.20
N GLU A 2 43.69 47.94 -22.74
CA GLU A 2 43.27 47.74 -21.35
C GLU A 2 42.91 46.27 -21.11
N ARG A 3 43.66 45.54 -20.27
CA ARG A 3 43.27 44.19 -19.84
C ARG A 3 42.22 44.31 -18.74
N ARG A 4 40.96 44.01 -19.09
CA ARG A 4 39.88 43.85 -18.10
C ARG A 4 40.13 42.57 -17.31
N ASN A 5 40.60 42.72 -16.08
CA ASN A 5 40.64 41.64 -15.09
C ASN A 5 39.21 41.35 -14.67
N ILE A 6 38.71 40.18 -15.07
CA ILE A 6 37.39 39.70 -14.69
C ILE A 6 37.56 39.06 -13.31
N THR A 7 37.27 39.81 -12.25
CA THR A 7 37.14 39.25 -10.90
C THR A 7 35.87 38.43 -10.87
N TYR A 8 35.99 37.12 -10.69
CA TYR A 8 34.85 36.24 -10.50
C TYR A 8 34.30 36.51 -9.10
N GLU A 9 33.09 37.08 -9.02
CA GLU A 9 32.31 37.17 -7.79
C GLU A 9 32.04 35.74 -7.28
N SER A 10 32.80 35.33 -6.26
CA SER A 10 32.64 34.09 -5.50
C SER A 10 31.36 34.14 -4.64
N GLY A 11 30.22 34.38 -5.29
CA GLY A 11 28.91 34.57 -4.66
C GLY A 11 27.75 33.95 -5.43
N SER A 12 27.97 33.41 -6.63
CA SER A 12 26.98 32.57 -7.30
C SER A 12 27.26 31.10 -6.98
N GLU A 13 27.19 30.76 -5.69
CA GLU A 13 27.03 29.36 -5.30
C GLU A 13 25.75 28.88 -5.98
N PHE A 14 25.85 27.82 -6.79
CA PHE A 14 24.67 27.19 -7.36
C PHE A 14 23.84 26.72 -6.17
N GLN A 15 22.85 27.54 -5.81
CA GLN A 15 21.90 27.21 -4.79
C GLN A 15 21.11 26.04 -5.37
N ALA A 16 21.53 24.80 -5.05
CA ALA A 16 20.67 23.64 -5.22
C ALA A 16 19.32 24.04 -4.63
N PRO A 17 18.20 23.83 -5.34
CA PRO A 17 16.89 24.31 -4.90
C PRO A 17 16.72 23.90 -3.46
N SER A 18 16.88 24.89 -2.58
CA SER A 18 16.88 24.66 -1.15
C SER A 18 15.53 24.03 -0.91
N THR A 19 15.55 22.79 -0.42
CA THR A 19 14.36 22.11 0.03
C THR A 19 13.78 23.00 1.11
N LYS A 20 12.89 23.90 0.69
CA LYS A 20 12.22 24.88 1.51
C LYS A 20 11.26 24.08 2.37
N SER A 21 11.81 23.48 3.42
CA SER A 21 11.06 23.06 4.59
C SER A 21 10.65 24.36 5.31
N GLN A 22 9.70 25.07 4.70
CA GLN A 22 9.13 26.33 5.17
C GLN A 22 7.63 26.26 4.90
N LYS A 23 6.95 25.61 5.84
CA LYS A 23 5.72 26.11 6.47
C LYS A 23 4.61 26.54 5.49
N ILE A 24 3.94 25.57 4.89
CA ILE A 24 2.59 25.80 4.34
C ILE A 24 1.61 25.85 5.52
N SER A 25 1.56 26.97 6.23
CA SER A 25 0.54 27.25 7.25
C SER A 25 -0.43 28.35 6.83
N GLU A 26 -0.33 28.87 5.61
CA GLU A 26 -1.32 29.78 5.03
C GLU A 26 -2.06 29.02 3.93
N ILE A 27 -3.23 28.52 4.30
CA ILE A 27 -4.19 27.92 3.39
C ILE A 27 -4.74 29.08 2.55
N PRO A 28 -4.63 29.07 1.21
CA PRO A 28 -5.14 30.16 0.39
C PRO A 28 -6.66 30.31 0.62
N PRO A 29 -7.22 31.53 0.51
CA PRO A 29 -8.66 31.73 0.70
C PRO A 29 -9.44 30.84 -0.28
N GLY A 30 -10.35 30.01 0.26
CA GLY A 30 -11.10 29.00 -0.49
C GLY A 30 -10.57 27.57 -0.37
N TRP A 31 -9.37 27.38 0.18
CA TRP A 31 -8.84 26.05 0.48
C TRP A 31 -9.25 25.60 1.89
N HIS A 32 -9.53 24.31 2.05
CA HIS A 32 -9.78 23.70 3.35
C HIS A 32 -8.61 22.79 3.70
N LYS A 33 -8.20 22.78 4.98
CA LYS A 33 -7.20 21.84 5.48
C LYS A 33 -7.71 20.42 5.17
N PRO A 34 -6.96 19.58 4.43
CA PRO A 34 -7.38 18.20 4.20
C PRO A 34 -7.57 17.54 5.57
N ARG A 35 -8.65 16.79 5.71
CA ARG A 35 -8.89 15.99 6.92
C ARG A 35 -7.65 15.11 7.13
N PRO A 36 -7.22 14.87 8.37
CA PRO A 36 -6.14 13.92 8.63
C PRO A 36 -6.62 12.51 8.25
N GLU A 37 -6.54 12.19 6.96
CA GLU A 37 -6.76 10.84 6.45
C GLU A 37 -5.53 10.03 6.81
N THR A 38 -5.68 9.22 7.86
CA THR A 38 -4.79 8.09 8.06
C THR A 38 -4.97 7.17 6.87
N LEU A 39 -3.94 7.05 6.02
CA LEU A 39 -3.93 6.04 4.98
C LEU A 39 -4.25 4.67 5.63
N PRO A 40 -5.28 3.95 5.15
CA PRO A 40 -5.60 2.64 5.69
C PRO A 40 -4.35 1.77 5.56
N LYS A 41 -4.10 0.96 6.59
CA LYS A 41 -2.92 0.09 6.60
C LYS A 41 -3.00 -0.83 5.37
N PRO A 42 -1.87 -1.13 4.71
CA PRO A 42 -1.88 -2.08 3.60
C PRO A 42 -2.44 -3.42 4.09
N GLY A 43 -3.62 -3.79 3.60
CA GLY A 43 -4.29 -5.04 3.94
C GLY A 43 -3.74 -6.19 3.10
N TYR A 44 -3.07 -7.15 3.73
CA TYR A 44 -2.47 -8.31 3.06
C TYR A 44 -3.47 -9.47 2.85
N TRP A 45 -4.67 -9.38 3.41
CA TRP A 45 -5.69 -10.43 3.36
C TRP A 45 -6.15 -10.82 1.94
N PRO A 46 -6.35 -9.89 0.99
CA PRO A 46 -6.73 -10.24 -0.39
C PRO A 46 -5.65 -11.06 -1.11
N ALA A 47 -4.37 -10.85 -0.78
CA ALA A 47 -3.27 -11.63 -1.36
C ALA A 47 -3.29 -13.09 -0.86
N LEU A 48 -3.56 -13.29 0.43
CA LEU A 48 -3.76 -14.62 1.02
C LEU A 48 -5.00 -15.32 0.42
N MET A 49 -6.10 -14.59 0.18
CA MET A 49 -7.26 -15.12 -0.53
C MET A 49 -6.90 -15.61 -1.92
N ALA A 50 -6.18 -14.80 -2.70
CA ALA A 50 -5.78 -15.16 -4.06
C ALA A 50 -4.91 -16.42 -4.07
N LEU A 51 -3.99 -16.57 -3.12
CA LEU A 51 -3.18 -17.78 -2.98
C LEU A 51 -4.03 -19.03 -2.68
N GLY A 52 -5.03 -18.91 -1.79
CA GLY A 52 -5.99 -19.98 -1.51
C GLY A 52 -6.81 -20.38 -2.74
N ILE A 53 -7.29 -19.38 -3.51
CA ILE A 53 -8.02 -19.58 -4.77
C ILE A 53 -7.12 -20.31 -5.78
N VAL A 54 -5.86 -19.89 -5.95
CA VAL A 54 -4.92 -20.54 -6.86
C VAL A 54 -4.74 -22.01 -6.47
N PHE A 55 -4.50 -22.33 -5.19
CA PHE A 55 -4.37 -23.72 -4.76
C PHE A 55 -5.65 -24.55 -4.94
N LEU A 56 -6.82 -23.95 -4.73
CA LEU A 56 -8.12 -24.58 -5.00
C LEU A 56 -8.30 -24.92 -6.48
N LEU A 57 -8.12 -23.93 -7.37
CA LEU A 57 -8.28 -24.14 -8.81
C LEU A 57 -7.18 -25.05 -9.37
N TRP A 58 -5.95 -24.92 -8.89
CA TRP A 58 -4.82 -25.75 -9.31
C TRP A 58 -4.98 -27.21 -8.85
N GLY A 59 -5.45 -27.42 -7.62
CA GLY A 59 -5.80 -28.73 -7.10
C GLY A 59 -6.89 -29.40 -7.96
N LEU A 60 -7.93 -28.65 -8.35
CA LEU A 60 -9.00 -29.15 -9.22
C LEU A 60 -8.51 -29.42 -10.65
N ALA A 61 -7.67 -28.55 -11.20
CA ALA A 61 -7.11 -28.69 -12.54
C ALA A 61 -6.20 -29.94 -12.67
N LEU A 62 -5.45 -30.29 -11.61
CA LEU A 62 -4.61 -31.49 -11.58
C LEU A 62 -5.37 -32.78 -11.29
N GLY A 63 -6.64 -32.71 -10.85
CA GLY A 63 -7.45 -33.90 -10.51
C GLY A 63 -7.80 -34.82 -11.68
N PHE A 64 -7.57 -34.40 -12.92
CA PHE A 64 -7.90 -35.18 -14.13
C PHE A 64 -6.85 -36.22 -14.54
N ASN A 65 -5.65 -36.19 -13.96
CA ASN A 65 -4.57 -37.15 -14.25
C ASN A 65 -4.33 -37.99 -13.00
N GLU A 66 -4.89 -39.21 -12.88
CA GLU A 66 -4.63 -40.40 -12.00
C GLU A 66 -4.06 -40.24 -10.55
N VAL A 67 -3.39 -39.15 -10.20
CA VAL A 67 -2.88 -38.71 -8.89
C VAL A 67 -4.00 -38.08 -8.05
N PHE A 68 -5.10 -38.81 -7.83
CA PHE A 68 -6.25 -38.32 -7.07
C PHE A 68 -5.92 -37.93 -5.61
N SER A 69 -4.88 -38.55 -5.03
CA SER A 69 -4.50 -38.34 -3.62
C SER A 69 -3.82 -36.98 -3.36
N SER A 70 -2.97 -36.48 -4.26
CA SER A 70 -2.27 -35.20 -4.05
C SER A 70 -3.15 -34.00 -4.37
N SER A 71 -4.13 -34.16 -5.26
CA SER A 71 -5.11 -33.12 -5.60
C SER A 71 -5.99 -32.77 -4.40
N LEU A 72 -6.49 -33.78 -3.67
CA LEU A 72 -7.39 -33.57 -2.53
C LEU A 72 -6.71 -32.83 -1.37
N VAL A 73 -5.44 -33.15 -1.10
CA VAL A 73 -4.63 -32.48 -0.07
C VAL A 73 -4.36 -31.03 -0.46
N THR A 74 -3.94 -30.77 -1.70
CA THR A 74 -3.66 -29.41 -2.19
C THR A 74 -4.92 -28.55 -2.19
N SER A 75 -6.04 -29.10 -2.68
CA SER A 75 -7.34 -28.43 -2.68
C SER A 75 -7.86 -28.18 -1.26
N GLY A 76 -7.72 -29.15 -0.35
CA GLY A 76 -8.10 -29.00 1.05
C GLY A 76 -7.32 -27.91 1.78
N ILE A 77 -5.99 -27.84 1.55
CA ILE A 77 -5.14 -26.77 2.09
C ILE A 77 -5.54 -25.41 1.49
N GLY A 78 -5.79 -25.36 0.18
CA GLY A 78 -6.31 -24.16 -0.49
C GLY A 78 -7.64 -23.69 0.11
N LEU A 79 -8.56 -24.61 0.41
CA LEU A 79 -9.84 -24.32 1.03
C LEU A 79 -9.69 -23.73 2.43
N ILE A 80 -8.82 -24.32 3.26
CA ILE A 80 -8.55 -23.83 4.62
C ILE A 80 -7.95 -22.42 4.56
N LEU A 81 -6.95 -22.22 3.70
CA LEU A 81 -6.33 -20.90 3.50
C LEU A 81 -7.35 -19.87 3.02
N PHE A 82 -8.22 -20.27 2.09
CA PHE A 82 -9.30 -19.42 1.57
C PHE A 82 -10.26 -18.99 2.69
N VAL A 83 -10.75 -19.93 3.51
CA VAL A 83 -11.68 -19.61 4.61
C VAL A 83 -11.02 -18.70 5.65
N ILE A 84 -9.78 -18.97 6.05
CA ILE A 84 -9.04 -18.14 7.01
C ILE A 84 -8.85 -16.73 6.46
N ALA A 85 -8.43 -16.61 5.20
CA ALA A 85 -8.22 -15.32 4.57
C ALA A 85 -9.53 -14.53 4.42
N LEU A 86 -10.66 -15.20 4.17
CA LEU A 86 -11.98 -14.57 4.10
C LEU A 86 -12.40 -14.00 5.46
N VAL A 87 -12.22 -14.79 6.52
CA VAL A 87 -12.55 -14.38 7.90
C VAL A 87 -11.63 -13.26 8.37
N GLY A 88 -10.33 -13.34 8.07
CA GLY A 88 -9.38 -12.28 8.38
C GLY A 88 -9.69 -10.98 7.64
N TRP A 89 -10.01 -11.08 6.35
CA TRP A 89 -10.37 -9.91 5.54
C TRP A 89 -11.66 -9.24 6.00
N ILE A 90 -12.71 -10.03 6.29
CA ILE A 90 -13.99 -9.48 6.75
C ILE A 90 -13.88 -8.90 8.17
N GLY A 91 -13.00 -9.47 9.00
CA GLY A 91 -12.68 -8.94 10.33
C GLY A 91 -11.95 -7.60 10.26
N ASP A 92 -10.94 -7.50 9.40
CA ASP A 92 -10.15 -6.29 9.17
C ASP A 92 -11.03 -5.12 8.69
N LEU A 93 -11.91 -5.39 7.71
CA LEU A 93 -12.93 -4.45 7.22
C LEU A 93 -13.93 -4.02 8.30
N ARG A 94 -14.18 -4.87 9.30
CA ARG A 94 -15.11 -4.56 10.40
C ARG A 94 -14.45 -3.73 11.49
N ASP A 95 -13.16 -3.93 11.74
CA ASP A 95 -12.43 -3.27 12.82
C ASP A 95 -12.16 -1.78 12.51
N GLU A 96 -11.97 -1.43 11.23
CA GLU A 96 -11.91 -0.04 10.77
C GLU A 96 -13.15 0.78 11.19
N ARG A 97 -14.34 0.18 11.16
CA ARG A 97 -15.59 0.87 11.53
C ARG A 97 -15.76 1.13 13.03
N LYS A 98 -15.02 0.43 13.89
CA LYS A 98 -15.17 0.54 15.35
C LYS A 98 -14.31 1.65 15.96
N HIS A 99 -13.25 2.07 15.26
CA HIS A 99 -12.36 3.14 15.72
C HIS A 99 -12.89 4.56 15.42
N GLU A 100 -13.76 4.72 14.42
CA GLU A 100 -14.40 6.01 14.08
C GLU A 100 -15.49 6.39 15.10
N ASN A 101 -16.33 5.44 15.51
CA ASN A 101 -17.51 5.70 16.34
C ASN A 101 -17.22 5.90 17.84
N ARG A 102 -15.94 5.94 18.25
CA ARG A 102 -15.53 6.22 19.65
C ARG A 102 -14.98 7.63 19.84
N ARG A 103 -15.10 8.49 18.82
CA ARG A 103 -14.69 9.90 18.86
C ARG A 103 -15.86 10.88 18.69
N VAL A 104 -17.09 10.39 18.73
CA VAL A 104 -18.34 11.18 18.81
C VAL A 104 -18.97 11.04 20.18
#